data_AF-A0A6M8BI34-F1
#
_entry.id   AF-A0A6M8BI34-F1
#
_cell.length_a   1.000
_cell.length_b   1.000
_cell.length_c   1.000
_cell.angle_alpha   90.00
_cell.angle_beta   90.00
_cell.angle_gamma   90.00
#
_symmetry.space_group_name_H-M   'P 1'
#
loop_
_entity.id
_entity.type
_entity.pdbx_description
1 polymer ?
#
loop_
_entity_poly.entity_id
_entity_poly.type
_entity_poly.pdbx_seq_one_letter_code
_entity_poly.pdbx_strand_id
1 'polypeptide(L)'
;MTRGLLWLPLLAVFCWLAWAGWNEYQKLEAYRQWAAQFERAKYDILAALGQRGDELVWGKPTRRGPVALQTVKLSDVRAIALQVDDKTLPLDAPPETGRNLAIALELPNSKVAIPFTDLSLAVEWGRFLQRHQQTLLEQ
;
A
#
# COMPACT_ATOMS: atom_id res chain seq x y z
N MET A 1 -42.82 23.16 -25.96
CA MET A 1 -42.28 21.91 -25.39
C MET A 1 -40.74 21.92 -25.43
N THR A 2 -40.09 22.93 -24.83
CA THR A 2 -38.62 23.16 -24.89
C THR A 2 -37.90 22.92 -23.56
N ARG A 3 -38.65 22.67 -22.46
CA ARG A 3 -38.07 22.51 -21.12
C ARG A 3 -37.48 21.11 -20.84
N GLY A 4 -37.72 20.12 -21.69
CA GLY A 4 -37.18 18.76 -21.55
C GLY A 4 -35.74 18.60 -22.03
N LEU A 5 -35.23 19.54 -22.82
CA LEU A 5 -33.89 19.44 -23.44
C LEU A 5 -32.76 19.56 -22.41
N LEU A 6 -33.00 20.22 -21.27
CA LEU A 6 -32.03 20.34 -20.17
C LEU A 6 -31.99 19.10 -19.26
N TRP A 7 -33.04 18.28 -19.26
CA TRP A 7 -33.10 17.08 -18.43
C TRP A 7 -32.26 15.93 -18.99
N LEU A 8 -32.16 15.80 -20.31
CA LEU A 8 -31.33 14.79 -20.96
C LEU A 8 -29.82 14.94 -20.68
N PRO A 9 -29.19 16.13 -20.81
CA PRO A 9 -27.78 16.30 -20.45
C PRO A 9 -27.57 16.15 -18.94
N LEU A 10 -28.51 16.60 -18.11
CA LEU A 10 -28.41 16.41 -16.66
C LEU A 10 -28.46 14.93 -16.27
N LEU A 11 -29.34 14.15 -16.91
CA LEU A 11 -29.42 12.71 -16.73
C LEU A 11 -28.13 12.01 -17.21
N ALA A 12 -27.56 12.44 -18.33
CA ALA A 12 -26.29 11.92 -18.81
C ALA A 12 -25.15 12.15 -17.81
N VAL A 13 -25.05 13.37 -17.25
CA VAL A 13 -24.09 13.69 -16.18
C VAL A 13 -24.33 12.83 -14.95
N PHE A 14 -25.58 12.65 -14.54
CA PHE A 14 -25.92 11.80 -13.38
C PHE A 14 -25.49 10.34 -13.61
N CYS A 15 -25.81 9.75 -14.76
CA CYS A 15 -25.39 8.39 -15.10
C CYS A 15 -23.87 8.24 -15.11
N TRP A 16 -23.16 9.25 -15.63
CA TRP A 16 -21.71 9.27 -15.62
C TRP A 16 -21.12 9.33 -14.20
N LEU A 17 -21.67 10.18 -13.34
CA LEU A 17 -21.26 10.27 -11.93
C LEU A 17 -21.57 8.98 -11.15
N ALA A 18 -22.74 8.37 -11.37
CA ALA A 18 -23.10 7.10 -10.76
C ALA A 18 -22.13 5.98 -11.18
N TRP A 19 -21.75 5.95 -12.46
CA TRP A 19 -20.73 5.01 -12.96
C TRP A 19 -19.36 5.27 -12.35
N ALA A 20 -18.94 6.53 -12.24
CA ALA A 20 -17.69 6.91 -11.59
C ALA A 20 -17.66 6.51 -10.11
N GLY A 21 -18.76 6.75 -9.38
CA GLY A 21 -18.91 6.36 -7.98
C GLY A 21 -18.87 4.84 -7.78
N TRP A 22 -19.58 4.08 -8.61
CA TRP A 22 -19.53 2.62 -8.60
C TRP A 22 -18.10 2.09 -8.81
N ASN A 23 -17.39 2.69 -9.77
CA ASN A 23 -16.05 2.29 -10.12
C ASN A 23 -15.02 2.57 -9.00
N GLU A 24 -15.16 3.65 -8.23
CA GLU A 24 -14.34 3.90 -7.05
C GLU A 24 -14.74 3.02 -5.85
N TYR A 25 -16.03 2.74 -5.68
CA TYR A 25 -16.51 1.82 -4.65
C TYR A 25 -15.91 0.41 -4.83
N GLN A 26 -15.92 -0.13 -6.05
CA GLN A 26 -15.35 -1.44 -6.36
C GLN A 26 -13.85 -1.54 -6.00
N LYS A 27 -13.10 -0.46 -6.23
CA LYS A 27 -11.68 -0.39 -5.88
C LYS A 27 -11.45 -0.52 -4.37
N LEU A 28 -12.25 0.22 -3.58
CA LEU A 28 -12.14 0.20 -2.13
C LEU A 28 -12.61 -1.14 -1.55
N GLU A 29 -13.70 -1.69 -2.07
CA GLU A 29 -14.25 -2.97 -1.60
C GLU A 29 -13.30 -4.13 -1.93
N ALA A 30 -12.69 -4.15 -3.12
CA ALA A 30 -11.69 -5.15 -3.47
C ALA A 30 -10.44 -5.07 -2.57
N TYR A 31 -9.98 -3.85 -2.24
CA TYR A 31 -8.91 -3.69 -1.25
C TYR A 31 -9.35 -4.16 0.14
N ARG A 32 -10.55 -3.79 0.59
CA ARG A 32 -11.06 -4.16 1.91
C ARG A 32 -11.12 -5.67 2.08
N GLN A 33 -11.62 -6.39 1.06
CA GLN A 33 -11.66 -7.85 1.07
C GLN A 33 -10.26 -8.46 1.10
N TRP A 34 -9.33 -7.92 0.31
CA TRP A 34 -7.94 -8.36 0.34
C TRP A 34 -7.28 -8.10 1.71
N ALA A 35 -7.52 -6.92 2.29
CA ALA A 35 -6.94 -6.50 3.57
C ALA A 35 -7.48 -7.31 4.77
N ALA A 36 -8.71 -7.82 4.69
CA ALA A 36 -9.38 -8.49 5.81
C ALA A 36 -8.68 -9.77 6.30
N GLN A 37 -7.82 -10.36 5.47
CA GLN A 37 -7.05 -11.56 5.85
C GLN A 37 -5.76 -11.23 6.61
N PHE A 38 -5.39 -9.96 6.74
CA PHE A 38 -4.15 -9.51 7.37
C PHE A 38 -4.43 -8.92 8.75
N GLU A 39 -3.47 -9.07 9.66
CA GLU A 39 -3.51 -8.45 10.99
C GLU A 39 -3.30 -6.93 10.87
N ARG A 40 -2.41 -6.53 9.96
CA ARG A 40 -2.15 -5.14 9.61
C ARG A 40 -2.08 -4.99 8.10
N ALA A 41 -2.78 -4.00 7.55
CA ALA A 41 -2.75 -3.71 6.13
C ALA A 41 -2.69 -2.21 5.85
N LYS A 42 -2.04 -1.85 4.74
CA LYS A 42 -1.93 -0.52 4.19
C LYS A 42 -2.43 -0.51 2.77
N TYR A 43 -3.21 0.52 2.47
CA TYR A 43 -3.53 0.92 1.12
C TYR A 43 -2.74 2.18 0.77
N ASP A 44 -2.06 2.14 -0.36
CA ASP A 44 -1.36 3.28 -0.96
C ASP A 44 -1.52 3.17 -2.47
N ILE A 45 -1.50 4.30 -3.17
CA ILE A 45 -1.67 4.30 -4.63
C ILE A 45 -0.53 3.59 -5.35
N LEU A 46 0.66 3.49 -4.73
CA LEU A 46 1.82 2.81 -5.28
C LEU A 46 1.85 1.31 -4.92
N ALA A 47 1.44 0.95 -3.70
CA ALA A 47 1.45 -0.45 -3.24
C ALA A 47 0.40 -0.73 -2.15
N ALA A 48 -0.27 -1.87 -2.25
CA ALA A 48 -0.99 -2.46 -1.11
C ALA A 48 -0.04 -3.38 -0.35
N LEU A 49 0.01 -3.26 0.97
CA LEU A 49 0.90 -4.02 1.86
C LEU A 49 0.07 -4.66 2.98
N GLY A 50 0.30 -5.92 3.29
CA GLY A 50 -0.38 -6.66 4.33
C GLY A 50 0.61 -7.54 5.09
N GLN A 51 0.44 -7.62 6.41
CA GLN A 51 1.22 -8.50 7.27
C GLN A 51 0.27 -9.41 8.06
N ARG A 52 0.62 -10.69 8.15
CA ARG A 52 -0.07 -11.70 8.98
C ARG A 52 0.95 -12.68 9.53
N GLY A 53 1.06 -12.80 10.85
CA GLY A 53 2.12 -13.59 11.48
C GLY A 53 3.50 -13.20 10.96
N ASP A 54 4.21 -14.17 10.39
CA ASP A 54 5.55 -13.96 9.79
C ASP A 54 5.49 -13.57 8.29
N GLU A 55 4.31 -13.57 7.66
CA GLU A 55 4.20 -13.27 6.24
C GLU A 55 3.99 -11.76 5.99
N LEU A 56 4.78 -11.22 5.07
CA LEU A 56 4.61 -9.88 4.51
C LEU A 56 4.29 -10.00 3.02
N VAL A 57 3.13 -9.48 2.62
CA VAL A 57 2.59 -9.56 1.26
C VAL A 57 2.36 -8.17 0.71
N TRP A 58 2.81 -7.90 -0.52
CA TRP A 58 2.54 -6.62 -1.17
C TRP A 58 2.38 -6.74 -2.67
N GLY A 59 1.71 -5.77 -3.29
CA GLY A 59 1.56 -5.72 -4.74
C GLY A 59 0.97 -4.41 -5.22
N LYS A 60 0.81 -4.29 -6.54
CA LYS A 60 0.26 -3.08 -7.16
C LYS A 60 -1.26 -3.04 -6.97
N PRO A 61 -1.83 -1.99 -6.36
CA PRO A 61 -3.27 -1.87 -6.17
C PRO A 61 -3.99 -1.76 -7.52
N THR A 62 -5.10 -2.49 -7.68
CA THR A 62 -5.98 -2.35 -8.84
C THR A 62 -7.44 -2.36 -8.42
N ARG A 63 -8.35 -2.07 -9.36
CA ARG A 63 -9.80 -2.11 -9.11
C ARG A 63 -10.35 -3.51 -8.79
N ARG A 64 -9.59 -4.56 -9.04
CA ARG A 64 -9.94 -5.95 -8.72
C ARG A 64 -9.16 -6.49 -7.51
N GLY A 65 -8.49 -5.61 -6.78
CA GLY A 65 -7.56 -5.97 -5.71
C GLY A 65 -6.10 -5.90 -6.17
N PRO A 66 -5.14 -6.10 -5.26
CA PRO A 66 -3.72 -6.00 -5.60
C PRO A 66 -3.27 -7.13 -6.54
N VAL A 67 -2.40 -6.81 -7.48
CA VAL A 67 -1.80 -7.75 -8.45
C VAL A 67 -0.28 -7.74 -8.36
N ALA A 68 0.37 -8.70 -9.03
CA ALA A 68 1.82 -8.90 -8.94
C ALA A 68 2.28 -9.02 -7.47
N LEU A 69 1.55 -9.84 -6.71
CA LEU A 69 1.78 -10.06 -5.30
C LEU A 69 3.16 -10.70 -5.10
N GLN A 70 3.94 -10.10 -4.23
CA GLN A 70 5.16 -10.66 -3.68
C GLN A 70 4.90 -11.02 -2.23
N THR A 71 5.56 -12.07 -1.76
CA THR A 71 5.43 -12.57 -0.40
C THR A 71 6.82 -12.89 0.10
N VAL A 72 7.13 -12.44 1.31
CA VAL A 72 8.35 -12.81 2.02
C VAL A 72 8.01 -13.15 3.45
N LYS A 73 8.85 -13.97 4.06
CA LYS A 73 8.84 -14.16 5.50
C LYS A 73 9.65 -13.07 6.16
N LEU A 74 9.12 -12.49 7.23
CA LEU A 74 9.80 -11.44 7.97
C LEU A 74 11.01 -12.01 8.71
N SER A 75 10.97 -13.28 9.13
CA SER A 75 12.11 -14.03 9.68
C SER A 75 13.31 -14.09 8.74
N ASP A 76 13.08 -14.08 7.42
CA ASP A 76 14.14 -14.17 6.41
C ASP A 76 14.76 -12.80 6.09
N VAL A 77 14.14 -11.71 6.54
CA VAL A 77 14.65 -10.35 6.31
C VAL A 77 15.85 -10.10 7.21
N ARG A 78 17.00 -9.71 6.65
CA ARG A 78 18.22 -9.39 7.40
C ARG A 78 18.22 -7.97 7.93
N ALA A 79 17.67 -7.04 7.16
CA ALA A 79 17.61 -5.63 7.53
C ALA A 79 16.39 -4.95 6.90
N ILE A 80 15.83 -3.99 7.66
CA ILE A 80 14.71 -3.14 7.26
C ILE A 80 15.19 -1.71 7.37
N ALA A 81 15.12 -0.97 6.28
CA ALA A 81 15.54 0.43 6.22
C ALA A 81 14.57 1.30 5.41
N LEU A 82 14.62 2.60 5.62
CA LEU A 82 13.90 3.58 4.80
C LEU A 82 14.75 3.90 3.57
N GLN A 83 14.17 3.88 2.39
CA GLN A 83 14.79 4.36 1.16
C GLN A 83 14.11 5.66 0.73
N VAL A 84 14.90 6.74 0.58
CA VAL A 84 14.44 8.05 0.11
C VAL A 84 15.35 8.52 -1.01
N ASP A 85 14.79 8.76 -2.20
CA ASP A 85 15.52 9.23 -3.38
C ASP A 85 16.82 8.42 -3.63
N ASP A 86 16.66 7.09 -3.62
CA ASP A 86 17.71 6.08 -3.82
C ASP A 86 18.79 5.99 -2.71
N LYS A 87 18.62 6.73 -1.62
CA LYS A 87 19.48 6.64 -0.44
C LYS A 87 18.82 5.81 0.64
N THR A 88 19.57 4.88 1.21
CA THR A 88 19.13 4.11 2.39
C THR A 88 19.43 4.91 3.65
N LEU A 89 18.40 5.12 4.47
CA LEU A 89 18.41 5.91 5.69
C LEU A 89 17.87 5.05 6.85
N PRO A 90 18.40 5.24 8.07
CA PRO A 90 17.84 4.60 9.26
C PRO A 90 16.43 5.15 9.58
N LEU A 91 15.57 4.29 10.11
CA LEU A 91 14.18 4.64 10.48
C LEU A 91 14.08 5.61 11.69
N ASP A 92 15.18 5.78 12.42
CA ASP A 92 15.25 6.63 13.63
C ASP A 92 15.59 8.09 13.30
N ALA A 93 16.09 8.36 12.10
CA ALA A 93 16.41 9.70 11.62
C ALA A 93 15.87 9.92 10.20
N PRO A 94 14.53 9.94 10.01
CA PRO A 94 13.95 10.20 8.70
C PRO A 94 14.27 11.63 8.23
N PRO A 95 14.39 11.85 6.91
CA PRO A 95 14.61 13.19 6.36
C PRO A 95 13.33 14.03 6.49
N GLU A 96 13.44 15.36 6.39
CA GLU A 96 12.25 16.23 6.43
C GLU A 96 11.37 16.11 5.18
N THR A 97 11.97 15.76 4.03
CA THR A 97 11.28 15.63 2.74
C THR A 97 11.90 14.52 1.88
N GLY A 98 11.14 14.05 0.89
CA GLY A 98 11.58 13.05 -0.09
C GLY A 98 10.46 12.72 -1.07
N ARG A 99 10.79 12.33 -2.32
CA ARG A 99 9.78 12.02 -3.34
C ARG A 99 9.63 10.52 -3.56
N ASN A 100 10.74 9.82 -3.70
CA ASN A 100 10.75 8.37 -3.92
C ASN A 100 10.93 7.67 -2.58
N LEU A 101 9.81 7.39 -1.90
CA LEU A 101 9.79 6.78 -0.59
C LEU A 101 9.54 5.28 -0.72
N ALA A 102 10.35 4.46 -0.06
CA ALA A 102 10.14 3.03 0.04
C ALA A 102 10.67 2.47 1.35
N ILE A 103 10.16 1.31 1.76
CA ILE A 103 10.84 0.45 2.74
C ILE A 103 11.66 -0.55 1.96
N ALA A 104 12.97 -0.55 2.19
CA ALA A 104 13.89 -1.54 1.65
C ALA A 104 14.02 -2.71 2.62
N LEU A 105 13.80 -3.93 2.12
CA LEU A 105 14.03 -5.17 2.83
C LEU A 105 15.23 -5.87 2.20
N GLU A 106 16.24 -6.16 3.02
CA GLU A 106 17.39 -6.96 2.61
C GLU A 106 17.12 -8.42 2.92
N LEU A 107 17.03 -9.26 1.90
CA LEU A 107 16.92 -10.71 2.01
C LEU A 107 18.28 -11.37 1.70
N PRO A 108 18.44 -12.68 1.97
CA PRO A 108 19.71 -13.37 1.73
C PRO A 108 20.27 -13.23 0.33
N ASN A 109 19.40 -13.27 -0.68
CA ASN A 109 19.76 -13.34 -2.09
C ASN A 109 19.18 -12.17 -2.92
N SER A 110 18.47 -11.24 -2.31
CA SER A 110 17.77 -10.18 -3.02
C SER A 110 17.51 -8.99 -2.12
N LYS A 111 17.31 -7.83 -2.74
CA LYS A 111 16.74 -6.66 -2.05
C LYS A 111 15.41 -6.34 -2.71
N VAL A 112 14.40 -6.04 -1.91
CA VAL A 112 13.09 -5.64 -2.40
C VAL A 112 12.72 -4.30 -1.77
N ALA A 113 12.04 -3.46 -2.54
CA ALA A 113 11.61 -2.14 -2.11
C ALA A 113 10.08 -2.05 -2.23
N ILE A 114 9.44 -1.64 -1.14
CA ILE A 114 7.99 -1.47 -1.07
C ILE A 114 7.70 0.03 -1.08
N PRO A 115 7.07 0.59 -2.12
CA PRO A 115 6.91 2.04 -2.26
C PRO A 115 5.81 2.62 -1.37
N PHE A 116 5.98 3.90 -1.01
CA PHE A 116 5.07 4.69 -0.18
C PHE A 116 4.90 6.08 -0.82
N THR A 117 3.70 6.67 -0.68
CA THR A 117 3.50 8.10 -1.00
C THR A 117 3.68 9.01 0.20
N ASP A 118 3.56 8.47 1.41
CA ASP A 118 3.63 9.23 2.66
C ASP A 118 4.82 8.77 3.50
N LEU A 119 5.67 9.71 3.88
CA LEU A 119 6.88 9.45 4.66
C LEU A 119 6.57 8.98 6.07
N SER A 120 5.60 9.60 6.74
CA SER A 120 5.23 9.26 8.11
C SER A 120 4.71 7.82 8.16
N LEU A 121 3.91 7.44 7.18
CA LEU A 121 3.39 6.08 7.03
C LEU A 121 4.51 5.08 6.73
N ALA A 122 5.48 5.43 5.88
CA ALA A 122 6.65 4.58 5.61
C ALA A 122 7.48 4.34 6.87
N VAL A 123 7.71 5.38 7.67
CA VAL A 123 8.44 5.29 8.94
C VAL A 123 7.67 4.46 9.97
N GLU A 124 6.35 4.68 10.11
CA GLU A 124 5.52 3.90 11.03
C GLU A 124 5.53 2.41 10.67
N TRP A 125 5.39 2.09 9.37
CA TRP A 125 5.48 0.72 8.89
C TRP A 125 6.86 0.11 9.11
N GLY A 126 7.94 0.83 8.79
CA GLY A 126 9.29 0.33 9.01
C GLY A 126 9.56 -0.01 10.47
N ARG A 127 9.17 0.89 11.39
CA ARG A 127 9.31 0.66 12.85
C ARG A 127 8.44 -0.50 13.33
N PHE A 128 7.22 -0.63 12.80
CA PHE A 128 6.34 -1.76 13.10
C PHE A 128 7.00 -3.08 12.68
N LEU A 129 7.49 -3.18 11.44
CA LEU A 129 8.11 -4.39 10.92
C LEU A 129 9.37 -4.77 11.70
N GLN A 130 10.21 -3.81 12.08
CA GLN A 130 11.39 -4.08 12.92
C GLN A 130 11.02 -4.67 14.28
N ARG A 131 10.04 -4.06 14.97
CA ARG A 131 9.59 -4.58 16.27
C ARG A 131 8.95 -5.95 16.15
N HIS A 132 8.09 -6.13 15.15
CA HIS A 132 7.39 -7.41 14.92
C HIS A 132 8.38 -8.52 14.60
N GLN A 133 9.41 -8.23 13.80
CA GLN A 133 10.50 -9.15 13.51
C GLN A 133 11.26 -9.58 14.77
N GLN A 134 11.60 -8.63 15.65
CA GLN A 134 12.28 -8.95 16.91
C GLN A 134 11.44 -9.90 17.77
N THR A 135 10.13 -9.62 17.89
CA THR A 135 9.21 -10.50 18.63
C THR A 135 9.14 -11.91 18.02
N LEU A 136 9.20 -12.04 16.69
CA LEU A 136 9.20 -13.35 16.02
C LEU A 136 10.50 -14.15 16.25
N LEU A 137 11.64 -13.46 16.41
CA LEU A 137 12.94 -14.10 16.65
C LEU A 137 13.14 -14.54 18.11
N GLU A 138 12.37 -13.96 19.04
CA GLU A 138 12.41 -14.27 20.47
C GLU A 138 11.48 -15.44 20.87
N GLN A 139 10.63 -15.92 19.96
CA GLN A 139 9.69 -17.04 20.15
C GLN A 139 10.28 -18.36 19.62
#